data_AF-A0A7W7RVI9-F1
#
_entry.id   AF-A0A7W7RVI9-F1
#
_cell.length_a   1.000
_cell.length_b   1.000
_cell.length_c   1.000
_cell.angle_alpha   90.00
_cell.angle_beta   90.00
_cell.angle_gamma   90.00
#
_symmetry.space_group_name_H-M   'P 1'
#
loop_
_entity.id
_entity.type
_entity.pdbx_description
1 polymer ?
#
loop_
_entity_poly.entity_id
_entity_poly.type
_entity_poly.pdbx_seq_one_letter_code
_entity_poly.pdbx_strand_id
1 'polypeptide(L)' 'MVGDNLVADIGGGQAAGLRTIWIDRGTWVGHDHSADHVATDVLQAMEILHSER' A
#
# COMPACT_ATOMS: atom_id res chain seq x y z
N MET A 1 -5.37 -3.08 3.86
CA MET A 1 -5.39 -1.61 3.74
C MET A 1 -4.78 -1.23 2.42
N VAL A 2 -5.42 -0.34 1.66
CA VAL A 2 -4.87 0.20 0.41
C VAL A 2 -4.86 1.71 0.56
N GLY A 3 -3.73 2.36 0.32
CA GLY A 3 -3.62 3.81 0.45
C GLY A 3 -2.30 4.37 -0.08
N ASP A 4 -2.18 5.69 -0.14
CA ASP A 4 -1.06 6.41 -0.74
C ASP A 4 -0.15 7.10 0.30
N ASN A 5 -0.51 7.05 1.59
CA ASN A 5 0.26 7.61 2.69
C ASN A 5 1.03 6.53 3.47
N LEU A 6 2.37 6.61 3.47
CA LEU A 6 3.23 5.66 4.17
C LEU A 6 2.99 5.59 5.69
N VAL A 7 2.58 6.69 6.32
CA VAL A 7 2.36 6.71 7.77
C VAL A 7 0.92 6.33 8.09
N ALA A 8 -0.06 7.01 7.48
CA ALA A 8 -1.46 6.84 7.83
C ALA A 8 -2.02 5.49 7.34
N ASP A 9 -1.73 5.12 6.10
CA ASP A 9 -2.33 3.94 5.48
C ASP A 9 -1.47 2.70 5.69
N ILE A 10 -0.16 2.81 5.45
CA ILE A 10 0.75 1.67 5.60
C ILE A 10 1.06 1.43 7.07
N GLY A 11 1.63 2.41 7.77
CA GLY A 11 1.88 2.32 9.20
C GLY A 11 0.62 2.02 10.02
N GLY A 12 -0.47 2.75 9.74
CA GLY A 12 -1.76 2.52 10.40
C GLY A 12 -2.37 1.15 10.08
N GLY A 13 -2.33 0.72 8.82
CA GLY A 13 -2.80 -0.60 8.41
C GLY A 13 -2.05 -1.74 9.09
N GLN A 14 -0.72 -1.65 9.17
CA GLN A 14 0.13 -2.62 9.85
C GLN A 14 -0.13 -2.65 11.35
N ALA A 15 -0.27 -1.49 12.00
CA ALA A 15 -0.60 -1.40 13.43
C ALA A 15 -1.97 -2.04 13.75
N ALA A 16 -2.89 -2.05 12.79
CA ALA A 16 -4.18 -2.73 12.89
C ALA A 16 -4.12 -4.23 12.51
N GLY A 17 -2.94 -4.78 12.18
CA GLY A 17 -2.77 -6.18 11.78
C GLY A 17 -3.26 -6.50 10.37
N LEU A 18 -3.38 -5.50 9.50
CA LEU A 18 -3.80 -5.67 8.12
C LEU A 18 -2.59 -5.82 7.19
N ARG A 19 -2.73 -6.65 6.13
CA ARG A 19 -1.86 -6.53 4.95
C ARG A 19 -2.11 -5.20 4.24
N THR A 20 -1.06 -4.63 3.68
CA THR A 20 -1.00 -3.27 3.16
C THR A 20 -0.54 -3.25 1.70
N ILE A 21 -1.24 -2.46 0.88
CA ILE A 21 -0.83 -2.15 -0.49
C ILE A 21 -0.62 -0.64 -0.57
N TRP A 22 0.59 -0.23 -0.90
CA TRP A 22 0.92 1.17 -1.10
C TRP A 22 0.70 1.59 -2.55
N ILE A 23 -0.11 2.63 -2.77
CA ILE A 23 -0.22 3.28 -4.08
C ILE A 23 0.89 4.33 -4.18
N ASP A 24 1.96 4.01 -4.90
CA ASP A 24 3.07 4.94 -5.13
C ASP A 24 2.70 5.95 -6.22
N ARG A 25 2.37 7.18 -5.77
CA ARG A 25 2.10 8.32 -6.64
C ARG A 25 3.33 9.20 -6.87
N GLY A 26 4.52 8.75 -6.47
CA GLY A 26 5.76 9.53 -6.51
C GLY A 26 5.83 10.64 -5.48
N THR A 27 4.96 10.63 -4.46
CA THR A 27 4.92 11.65 -3.39
C THR A 27 5.95 11.42 -2.29
N TRP A 28 6.46 10.19 -2.16
CA TRP A 28 7.41 9.77 -1.11
C TRP A 28 8.77 9.35 -1.67
N VAL A 29 9.30 10.11 -2.63
CA VAL A 29 10.59 9.78 -3.28
C VAL A 29 11.70 9.61 -2.24
N GLY A 30 12.45 8.52 -2.35
CA GLY A 30 13.60 8.23 -1.48
C GLY A 30 13.24 7.80 -0.06
N HIS A 31 11.96 7.60 0.25
CA HIS A 31 11.54 7.04 1.53
C HIS A 31 11.44 5.52 1.44
N ASP A 32 12.02 4.82 2.40
CA ASP A 32 11.81 3.38 2.56
C ASP A 32 10.36 3.12 2.99
N HIS A 33 9.82 1.96 2.58
CA HIS A 33 8.49 1.52 2.97
C HIS A 33 8.48 0.04 3.36
N SER A 34 7.53 -0.32 4.21
CA SER A 34 7.31 -1.69 4.69
C SER A 34 6.03 -2.32 4.11
N ALA A 35 5.37 -1.68 3.14
CA ALA A 35 4.13 -2.19 2.56
C ALA A 35 4.31 -3.60 1.99
N ASP A 36 3.30 -4.46 2.16
CA ASP A 36 3.34 -5.85 1.65
C ASP A 36 3.35 -5.89 0.12
N HIS A 37 2.66 -4.95 -0.51
CA HIS A 37 2.70 -4.73 -1.96
C HIS A 37 2.77 -3.26 -2.31
N VAL A 38 3.21 -2.98 -3.53
CA VAL A 38 3.20 -1.65 -4.14
C VAL A 38 2.40 -1.71 -5.44
N ALA A 39 1.61 -0.68 -5.68
CA ALA A 39 0.82 -0.50 -6.89
C ALA A 39 1.00 0.93 -7.41
N THR A 40 0.86 1.13 -8.72
CA THR A 40 0.90 2.47 -9.35
C THR A 40 -0.42 3.21 -9.25
N ASP A 41 -1.53 2.47 -9.13
CA ASP A 41 -2.87 3.03 -8.97
C ASP A 41 -3.81 2.04 -8.27
N VAL A 42 -5.06 2.48 -8.09
CA VAL A 42 -6.09 1.67 -7.41
C VAL A 42 -6.54 0.47 -8.23
N LEU A 43 -6.48 0.51 -9.56
CA LEU A 43 -6.89 -0.62 -10.40
C LEU A 43 -5.91 -1.77 -10.23
N GLN A 44 -4.60 -1.48 -10.28
CA GLN A 44 -3.58 -2.48 -10.01
C GLN A 44 -3.67 -3.01 -8.57
N ALA A 45 -3.97 -2.15 -7.58
CA ALA A 45 -4.19 -2.61 -6.21
C ALA A 45 -5.37 -3.60 -6.10
N MET A 46 -6.45 -3.37 -6.85
CA MET A 46 -7.59 -4.29 -6.89
C MET A 46 -7.26 -5.61 -7.60
N GLU A 47 -6.42 -5.58 -8.63
CA GLU A 47 -5.91 -6.80 -9.29
C GLU A 47 -5.10 -7.66 -8.33
N ILE A 48 -4.21 -7.05 -7.54
CA ILE A 48 -3.45 -7.72 -6.49
C ILE A 48 -4.42 -8.38 -5.50
N LEU A 49 -5.37 -7.63 -4.94
CA LEU A 49 -6.36 -8.17 -4.00
C LEU A 49 -7.17 -9.34 -4.58
N HIS A 50 -7.48 -9.30 -5.87
CA HIS A 50 -8.25 -10.37 -6.52
C HIS A 50 -7.41 -11.63 -6.77
N SER A 51 -6.11 -11.47 -7.00
CA SER A 51 -5.16 -12.57 -7.23
C SER A 51 -4.77 -13.32 -5.95
N GLU A 52 -4.86 -12.68 -4.79
CA GLU A 52 -4.50 -13.25 -3.49
C GLU A 52 -5.65 -14.00 -2.79
N ARG A 53 -6.62 -14.49 -3.56
CA ARG A 53 -7.78 -15.23 -3.07
C ARG A 53 -7.48 -16.69 -2.74
#